data_AF-A0A914QER6-F1
#
_entry.id   AF-A0A914QER6-F1
#
_cell.length_a   1.000
_cell.length_b   1.000
_cell.length_c   1.000
_cell.angle_alpha   90.00
_cell.angle_beta   90.00
_cell.angle_gamma   90.00
#
_symmetry.space_group_name_H-M   'P 1'
#
loop_
_entity.id
_entity.type
_entity.pdbx_description
1 polymer ?
#
loop_
_entity_poly.entity_id
_entity_poly.type
_entity_poly.pdbx_seq_one_letter_code
_entity_poly.pdbx_strand_id
1 'polypeptide(L)'
;MGDHGLRYGKMRETSIGEAEDNNPALFLSVPKPFRNDLNFMKQLKINSKELITHFDIYATLVEITNPKNPRIPKPIIHGSSLFHSLPTPRTCDSLRIPFEYCICRLKKTLMKNDNGIGKKAAKMMVEQMNFELANSEKVAKICSQLSLIENDEIIVEDYGGEQSERVYKITFSTTPGNGKFWGIITYDPSNQKIQILSPKFPRLNKYEFQARCAKKVKSDLASYCYCNSWF
;
A
#
# COMPACT_ATOMS: atom_id res chain seq x y z
N MET A 1 -6.50 -16.68 -2.75
CA MET A 1 -6.44 -15.23 -2.49
C MET A 1 -5.03 -14.80 -2.78
N GLY A 2 -4.84 -13.82 -3.67
CA GLY A 2 -3.54 -13.18 -3.86
C GLY A 2 -3.24 -12.22 -2.71
N ASP A 3 -1.97 -11.94 -2.47
CA ASP A 3 -1.52 -10.87 -1.58
C ASP A 3 -1.32 -9.54 -2.33
N HIS A 4 -1.02 -9.60 -3.63
CA HIS A 4 -0.94 -8.47 -4.55
C HIS A 4 -1.12 -8.91 -6.01
N GLY A 5 -1.21 -7.95 -6.94
CA GLY A 5 -1.15 -8.19 -8.38
C GLY A 5 0.28 -8.22 -8.95
N LEU A 6 0.48 -7.78 -10.19
CA LEU A 6 1.81 -7.78 -10.81
C LEU A 6 2.69 -6.66 -10.25
N ARG A 7 3.64 -6.99 -9.38
CA ARG A 7 4.48 -6.03 -8.65
C ARG A 7 5.62 -5.36 -9.42
N TYR A 8 6.05 -5.91 -10.54
CA TYR A 8 7.27 -5.45 -11.21
C TYR A 8 7.15 -5.45 -12.72
N GLY A 9 8.01 -4.64 -13.36
CA GLY A 9 8.12 -4.52 -14.80
C GLY A 9 7.24 -3.40 -15.37
N LYS A 10 7.35 -3.17 -16.69
CA LYS A 10 6.72 -2.04 -17.38
C LYS A 10 5.20 -1.95 -17.16
N MET A 11 4.53 -3.10 -17.00
CA MET A 11 3.09 -3.11 -16.72
C MET A 11 2.75 -2.45 -15.39
N ARG A 12 3.54 -2.66 -14.33
CA ARG A 12 3.32 -2.06 -13.00
C ARG A 12 3.42 -0.53 -13.00
N GLU A 13 4.18 0.03 -13.95
CA GLU A 13 4.37 1.47 -14.10
C GLU A 13 3.16 2.16 -14.74
N THR A 14 2.23 1.39 -15.32
CA THR A 14 0.96 1.91 -15.84
C THR A 14 -0.06 2.10 -14.71
N SER A 15 -1.04 2.99 -14.92
CA SER A 15 -2.15 3.17 -13.97
C SER A 15 -2.96 1.89 -13.74
N ILE A 16 -3.08 1.05 -14.77
CA ILE A 16 -3.76 -0.24 -14.67
C ILE A 16 -2.93 -1.20 -13.82
N GLY A 17 -1.62 -1.31 -14.06
CA GLY A 17 -0.77 -2.19 -13.27
C GLY A 17 -0.63 -1.76 -11.81
N GLU A 18 -0.68 -0.45 -11.53
CA GLU A 18 -0.79 0.06 -10.16
C GLU A 18 -2.10 -0.38 -9.49
N ALA A 19 -3.23 -0.28 -10.21
CA ALA A 19 -4.51 -0.75 -9.70
C ALA A 19 -4.51 -2.26 -9.46
N GLU A 20 -3.92 -3.05 -10.36
CA GLU A 20 -3.80 -4.51 -10.23
C GLU A 20 -2.91 -4.90 -9.03
N ASP A 21 -1.77 -4.24 -8.82
CA ASP A 21 -0.89 -4.48 -7.67
C ASP A 21 -1.67 -4.35 -6.34
N ASN A 22 -2.51 -3.32 -6.25
CA ASN A 22 -3.34 -3.03 -5.08
C ASN A 22 -4.69 -3.78 -5.05
N ASN A 23 -5.02 -4.57 -6.08
CA ASN A 23 -6.29 -5.29 -6.19
C ASN A 23 -6.06 -6.81 -6.37
N PRO A 24 -5.61 -7.52 -5.32
CA PRO A 24 -5.35 -8.95 -5.42
C PRO A 24 -6.61 -9.76 -5.72
N ALA A 25 -6.45 -10.84 -6.47
CA ALA A 25 -7.57 -11.70 -6.84
C ALA A 25 -8.09 -12.55 -5.66
N LEU A 26 -9.41 -12.56 -5.50
CA LEU A 26 -10.14 -13.44 -4.58
C LEU A 26 -11.09 -14.34 -5.37
N PHE A 27 -11.00 -15.65 -5.14
CA PHE A 27 -11.92 -16.63 -5.67
C PHE A 27 -12.54 -17.42 -4.52
N LEU A 28 -13.86 -17.59 -4.55
CA LEU A 28 -14.61 -18.34 -3.56
C LEU A 28 -15.30 -19.53 -4.26
N SER A 29 -15.12 -20.73 -3.71
CA SER A 29 -15.83 -21.93 -4.15
C SER A 29 -16.74 -22.42 -3.04
N VAL A 30 -18.04 -22.37 -3.28
CA VAL A 30 -19.05 -22.79 -2.30
C VAL A 30 -19.16 -24.32 -2.31
N PRO A 31 -19.17 -25.02 -1.16
CA PRO A 31 -19.38 -26.47 -1.11
C PRO A 31 -20.76 -26.88 -1.67
N LYS A 32 -20.83 -28.04 -2.33
CA LYS A 32 -22.06 -28.51 -3.02
C LYS A 32 -23.35 -28.41 -2.17
N PRO A 33 -23.38 -28.80 -0.89
CA PRO A 33 -24.60 -28.76 -0.08
C PRO A 33 -25.21 -27.35 0.06
N PHE A 34 -24.39 -26.30 0.03
CA PHE A 34 -24.84 -24.91 0.22
C PHE A 34 -25.23 -24.22 -1.10
N ARG A 35 -24.97 -24.83 -2.26
CA ARG A 35 -25.27 -24.22 -3.56
C ARG A 35 -26.76 -24.17 -3.89
N ASN A 36 -27.55 -25.02 -3.25
CA ASN A 36 -29.00 -25.07 -3.43
C ASN A 36 -29.73 -23.96 -2.65
N ASP A 37 -29.05 -23.33 -1.68
CA ASP A 37 -29.58 -22.14 -1.02
C ASP A 37 -29.43 -20.93 -1.94
N LEU A 38 -30.51 -20.61 -2.66
CA LEU A 38 -30.54 -19.52 -3.63
C LEU A 38 -30.35 -18.14 -2.97
N ASN A 39 -30.77 -17.96 -1.72
CA ASN A 39 -30.61 -16.69 -1.00
C ASN A 39 -29.14 -16.49 -0.62
N PHE A 40 -28.50 -17.53 -0.08
CA PHE A 40 -27.07 -17.53 0.22
C PHE A 40 -26.23 -17.27 -1.04
N MET A 41 -26.50 -17.99 -2.13
CA MET A 41 -25.78 -17.80 -3.39
C MET A 41 -26.02 -16.41 -4.00
N LYS A 42 -27.24 -15.87 -3.89
CA LYS A 42 -27.56 -14.50 -4.32
C LYS A 42 -26.79 -13.47 -3.49
N GLN A 43 -26.73 -13.64 -2.17
CA GLN A 43 -26.00 -12.72 -1.29
C GLN A 43 -24.50 -12.69 -1.61
N LEU A 44 -23.87 -13.86 -1.79
CA LEU A 44 -22.47 -13.95 -2.23
C LEU A 44 -22.24 -13.25 -3.58
N LYS A 45 -23.18 -13.40 -4.53
CA LYS A 45 -23.07 -12.76 -5.84
C LYS A 45 -23.25 -11.24 -5.78
N ILE A 46 -24.08 -10.73 -4.86
CA ILE A 46 -24.18 -9.28 -4.60
C ILE A 46 -22.84 -8.79 -4.04
N ASN A 47 -22.35 -9.42 -2.97
CA ASN A 47 -21.11 -9.01 -2.31
C ASN A 47 -19.88 -9.11 -3.23
N SER A 48 -19.87 -10.02 -4.21
CA SER A 48 -18.78 -10.12 -5.20
C SER A 48 -18.59 -8.88 -6.09
N LYS A 49 -19.55 -7.95 -6.09
CA LYS A 49 -19.50 -6.68 -6.83
C LYS A 49 -19.14 -5.49 -5.96
N GLU A 50 -18.93 -5.71 -4.66
CA GLU A 50 -18.60 -4.68 -3.68
C GLU A 50 -17.08 -4.59 -3.45
N LEU A 51 -16.64 -3.46 -2.88
CA LEU A 51 -15.26 -3.32 -2.42
C LEU A 51 -15.03 -4.19 -1.18
N ILE A 52 -14.29 -5.29 -1.33
CA ILE A 52 -13.98 -6.25 -0.26
C ILE A 52 -12.55 -6.04 0.22
N THR A 53 -12.34 -6.17 1.53
CA THR A 53 -11.02 -6.12 2.17
C THR A 53 -10.65 -7.47 2.79
N HIS A 54 -9.38 -7.65 3.10
CA HIS A 54 -8.90 -8.80 3.87
C HIS A 54 -9.57 -8.92 5.26
N PHE A 55 -10.06 -7.81 5.82
CA PHE A 55 -10.83 -7.79 7.06
C PHE A 55 -12.17 -8.52 6.90
N ASP A 56 -12.88 -8.32 5.79
CA ASP A 56 -14.12 -9.04 5.50
C ASP A 56 -13.87 -10.55 5.31
N ILE A 57 -12.74 -10.91 4.70
CA ILE A 57 -12.33 -12.32 4.56
C ILE A 57 -12.07 -12.93 5.93
N TYR A 58 -11.34 -12.24 6.81
CA TYR A 58 -11.13 -12.67 8.18
C TYR A 58 -12.45 -12.86 8.93
N ALA A 59 -13.37 -11.89 8.86
CA ALA A 59 -14.70 -12.01 9.48
C ALA A 59 -15.50 -13.20 8.94
N THR A 60 -15.43 -13.45 7.63
CA THR A 60 -16.07 -14.61 6.99
C THR A 60 -15.48 -15.93 7.49
N LEU A 61 -14.16 -16.03 7.58
CA LEU A 61 -13.46 -17.23 8.09
C LEU A 61 -13.80 -17.49 9.56
N VAL A 62 -13.87 -16.44 10.38
CA VAL A 62 -14.30 -16.54 11.78
C VAL A 62 -15.70 -17.13 11.87
N GLU A 63 -16.66 -16.65 11.06
CA GLU A 63 -18.02 -17.19 11.04
C GLU A 63 -18.06 -18.67 10.61
N ILE A 64 -17.27 -19.05 9.60
CA ILE A 64 -17.13 -20.46 9.17
C ILE A 64 -16.69 -21.34 10.34
N THR A 65 -15.76 -20.87 11.17
CA THR A 65 -15.26 -21.65 12.32
C THR A 65 -16.23 -21.72 13.49
N ASN A 66 -17.24 -20.84 13.56
CA ASN A 66 -18.16 -20.77 14.69
C ASN A 66 -19.64 -20.62 14.26
N PRO A 67 -20.20 -21.59 13.51
CA PRO A 67 -21.51 -21.47 12.88
C PRO A 67 -22.68 -21.44 13.88
N LYS A 68 -22.48 -21.89 15.12
CA LYS A 68 -23.53 -21.96 16.15
C LYS A 68 -23.59 -20.73 17.06
N ASN A 69 -22.57 -19.88 17.02
CA ASN A 69 -22.49 -18.71 17.89
C ASN A 69 -21.75 -17.59 17.15
N PRO A 70 -22.41 -16.84 16.25
CA PRO A 70 -21.82 -15.72 15.52
C PRO A 70 -21.50 -14.52 16.43
N ARG A 71 -21.29 -14.75 17.74
CA ARG A 71 -20.63 -13.79 18.62
C ARG A 71 -19.24 -13.56 18.07
N ILE A 72 -19.13 -12.42 17.37
CA ILE A 72 -17.90 -11.73 17.04
C ILE A 72 -16.92 -11.96 18.20
N PRO A 73 -15.78 -12.64 17.98
CA PRO A 73 -14.77 -12.78 19.01
C PRO A 73 -14.50 -11.41 19.60
N LYS A 74 -14.44 -11.29 20.93
CA LYS A 74 -13.73 -10.16 21.54
C LYS A 74 -12.24 -10.52 21.39
N PRO A 75 -11.42 -9.73 20.67
CA PRO A 75 -11.55 -8.31 20.39
C PRO A 75 -12.32 -7.98 19.09
N ILE A 76 -12.88 -6.76 19.04
CA ILE A 76 -13.58 -6.15 17.89
C ILE A 76 -12.88 -6.55 16.58
N ILE A 77 -13.54 -7.40 15.78
CA ILE A 77 -13.04 -7.73 14.44
C ILE A 77 -13.35 -6.57 13.50
N HIS A 78 -12.42 -6.23 12.64
CA HIS A 78 -12.68 -5.34 11.51
C HIS A 78 -13.22 -6.17 10.35
N GLY A 79 -14.14 -5.61 9.56
CA GLY A 79 -14.77 -6.28 8.42
C GLY A 79 -16.13 -6.91 8.72
N SER A 80 -16.81 -7.33 7.66
CA SER A 80 -18.12 -7.98 7.71
C SER A 80 -18.08 -9.29 6.91
N SER A 81 -18.71 -10.32 7.44
CA SER A 81 -18.78 -11.62 6.76
C SER A 81 -19.49 -11.49 5.42
N LEU A 82 -18.93 -12.13 4.39
CA LEU A 82 -19.45 -12.13 3.03
C LEU A 82 -20.75 -12.92 2.88
N PHE A 83 -21.20 -13.62 3.93
CA PHE A 83 -22.46 -14.37 3.93
C PHE A 83 -23.70 -13.49 4.15
N HIS A 84 -23.51 -12.24 4.57
CA HIS A 84 -24.59 -11.29 4.88
C HIS A 84 -24.45 -10.02 4.04
N SER A 85 -25.48 -9.17 4.03
CA SER A 85 -25.39 -7.85 3.42
C SER A 85 -24.27 -7.03 4.02
N LEU A 86 -23.40 -6.48 3.17
CA LEU A 86 -22.28 -5.65 3.61
C LEU A 86 -22.74 -4.24 3.98
N PRO A 87 -22.25 -3.65 5.10
CA PRO A 87 -22.57 -2.26 5.46
C PRO A 87 -22.09 -1.27 4.39
N THR A 88 -22.90 -0.23 4.16
CA THR A 88 -22.63 0.85 3.20
C THR A 88 -22.58 2.21 3.92
N PRO A 89 -21.83 3.21 3.40
CA PRO A 89 -21.04 3.18 2.17
C PRO A 89 -19.73 2.39 2.31
N ARG A 90 -19.20 1.88 1.20
CA ARG A 90 -17.92 1.15 1.12
C ARG A 90 -16.88 1.97 0.36
N THR A 91 -16.22 2.87 1.08
CA THR A 91 -15.13 3.72 0.58
C THR A 91 -13.81 3.28 1.21
N CYS A 92 -12.67 3.78 0.69
CA CYS A 92 -11.38 3.52 1.32
C CYS A 92 -11.36 3.98 2.79
N ASP A 93 -12.00 5.10 3.09
CA ASP A 93 -12.13 5.62 4.45
C ASP A 93 -13.00 4.72 5.34
N SER A 94 -14.23 4.38 4.91
CA SER A 94 -15.14 3.55 5.72
C SER A 94 -14.62 2.13 5.97
N LEU A 95 -13.74 1.65 5.09
CA LEU A 95 -13.11 0.34 5.18
C LEU A 95 -11.67 0.37 5.71
N ARG A 96 -11.19 1.55 6.14
CA ARG A 96 -9.84 1.75 6.70
C ARG A 96 -8.72 1.25 5.78
N ILE A 97 -8.94 1.38 4.47
CA ILE A 97 -7.93 1.11 3.46
C ILE A 97 -6.99 2.32 3.45
N PRO A 98 -5.70 2.14 3.78
CA PRO A 98 -4.73 3.23 3.69
C PRO A 98 -4.73 3.83 2.28
N PHE A 99 -4.50 5.14 2.19
CA PHE A 99 -4.60 5.86 0.92
C PHE A 99 -3.70 5.25 -0.17
N GLU A 100 -2.53 4.74 0.21
CA GLU A 100 -1.58 4.08 -0.69
C GLU A 100 -2.11 2.79 -1.33
N TYR A 101 -3.09 2.13 -0.71
CA TYR A 101 -3.74 0.91 -1.21
C TYR A 101 -5.15 1.17 -1.72
N CYS A 102 -5.59 2.44 -1.72
CA CYS A 102 -6.91 2.80 -2.18
C CYS A 102 -7.00 2.63 -3.71
N ILE A 103 -7.84 1.70 -4.17
CA ILE A 103 -8.05 1.42 -5.60
C ILE A 103 -9.07 2.35 -6.26
N CYS A 104 -9.63 3.31 -5.51
CA CYS A 104 -10.50 4.33 -6.08
C CYS A 104 -9.74 5.07 -7.20
N ARG A 105 -10.38 5.20 -8.36
CA ARG A 105 -9.81 5.96 -9.49
C ARG A 105 -9.89 7.46 -9.21
N LEU A 106 -9.00 7.93 -8.34
CA LEU A 106 -8.84 9.34 -8.07
C LEU A 106 -8.24 10.01 -9.31
N LYS A 107 -8.80 11.15 -9.70
CA LYS A 107 -8.25 11.96 -10.79
C LYS A 107 -6.91 12.49 -10.34
N LYS A 108 -5.86 12.20 -11.11
CA LYS A 108 -4.50 12.67 -10.85
C LYS A 108 -3.99 13.53 -12.00
N THR A 109 -3.27 14.60 -11.68
CA THR A 109 -2.64 15.48 -12.66
C THR A 109 -1.13 15.44 -12.46
N LEU A 110 -0.38 15.23 -13.54
CA LEU A 110 1.08 15.35 -13.48
C LEU A 110 1.45 16.82 -13.33
N MET A 111 2.20 17.13 -12.28
CA MET A 111 2.70 18.47 -12.03
C MET A 111 4.15 18.58 -12.47
N LYS A 112 4.49 19.74 -13.06
CA LYS A 112 5.89 20.14 -13.17
C LYS A 112 6.43 20.43 -11.77
N ASN A 113 7.62 19.93 -11.47
CA ASN A 113 8.26 20.12 -10.16
C ASN A 113 8.91 21.51 -10.04
N ASP A 114 8.26 22.56 -10.55
CA ASP A 114 8.83 23.90 -10.71
C ASP A 114 9.04 24.59 -9.35
N ASN A 115 8.20 24.28 -8.37
CA ASN A 115 8.26 24.90 -7.03
C ASN A 115 9.15 24.12 -6.04
N GLY A 116 9.83 23.06 -6.49
CA GLY A 116 10.73 22.25 -5.67
C GLY A 116 10.06 21.39 -4.58
N ILE A 117 8.73 21.33 -4.54
CA ILE A 117 7.96 20.54 -3.55
C ILE A 117 8.36 19.07 -3.61
N GLY A 118 8.40 18.48 -4.82
CA GLY A 118 8.77 17.08 -4.99
C GLY A 118 10.18 16.79 -4.50
N LYS A 119 11.12 17.72 -4.71
CA LYS A 119 12.50 17.59 -4.24
C LYS A 119 12.58 17.65 -2.71
N LYS A 120 11.91 18.62 -2.08
CA LYS A 120 11.86 18.75 -0.62
C LYS A 120 11.23 17.51 0.02
N ALA A 121 10.09 17.06 -0.51
CA ALA A 121 9.38 15.87 -0.03
C ALA A 121 10.23 14.61 -0.17
N ALA A 122 10.87 14.40 -1.33
CA ALA A 122 11.74 13.24 -1.55
C ALA A 122 12.92 13.21 -0.56
N LYS A 123 13.53 14.36 -0.25
CA LYS A 123 14.58 14.45 0.78
C LYS A 123 14.07 14.05 2.17
N MET A 124 12.91 14.59 2.59
CA MET A 124 12.30 14.22 3.86
C MET A 124 12.00 12.71 3.95
N MET A 125 11.52 12.10 2.86
CA MET A 125 11.27 10.66 2.81
C MET A 125 12.57 9.85 2.91
N VAL A 126 13.63 10.25 2.21
CA VAL A 126 14.96 9.60 2.30
C VAL A 126 15.54 9.71 3.72
N GLU A 127 15.38 10.86 4.38
CA GLU A 127 15.77 11.05 5.77
C GLU A 127 15.02 10.09 6.71
N GLN A 128 13.70 9.96 6.54
CA GLN A 128 12.89 9.01 7.30
C GLN A 128 13.29 7.55 7.03
N MET A 129 13.57 7.18 5.77
CA MET A 129 14.07 5.83 5.43
C MET A 129 15.39 5.52 6.14
N ASN A 130 16.33 6.46 6.13
CA ASN A 130 17.62 6.30 6.79
C ASN A 130 17.48 6.23 8.31
N PHE A 131 16.56 7.01 8.89
CA PHE A 131 16.24 6.93 10.32
C PHE A 131 15.72 5.54 10.69
N GLU A 132 14.82 4.94 9.90
CA GLU A 132 14.33 3.58 10.13
C GLU A 132 15.43 2.53 10.01
N LEU A 133 16.30 2.65 9.00
CA LEU A 133 17.44 1.74 8.82
C LEU A 133 18.41 1.82 10.01
N ALA A 134 18.74 3.02 10.47
CA ALA A 134 19.68 3.25 11.57
C ALA A 134 19.15 2.76 12.93
N ASN A 135 17.84 2.84 13.15
CA ASN A 135 17.21 2.42 14.42
C ASN A 135 16.84 0.93 14.46
N SER A 136 17.12 0.16 13.41
CA SER A 136 16.83 -1.27 13.40
C SER A 136 18.07 -2.09 13.72
N GLU A 137 18.06 -2.79 14.86
CA GLU A 137 19.16 -3.67 15.29
C GLU A 137 19.55 -4.72 14.23
N LYS A 138 18.56 -5.17 13.45
CA LYS A 138 18.77 -6.21 12.41
C LYS A 138 19.55 -5.69 11.21
N VAL A 139 19.39 -4.42 10.84
CA VAL A 139 19.85 -3.91 9.54
C VAL A 139 20.80 -2.72 9.60
N ALA A 140 20.88 -2.00 10.74
CA ALA A 140 21.67 -0.78 10.88
C ALA A 140 23.14 -0.94 10.48
N LYS A 141 23.72 -2.12 10.69
CA LYS A 141 25.14 -2.40 10.37
C LYS A 141 25.36 -3.01 8.99
N ILE A 142 24.31 -3.53 8.35
CA ILE A 142 24.42 -4.31 7.10
C ILE A 142 23.84 -3.59 5.89
N CYS A 143 23.02 -2.57 6.07
CA CYS A 143 22.46 -1.77 4.99
C CYS A 143 23.21 -0.44 4.86
N SER A 144 23.37 0.01 3.62
CA SER A 144 23.97 1.30 3.29
C SER A 144 22.99 2.44 3.55
N GLN A 145 23.52 3.60 3.91
CA GLN A 145 22.75 4.84 3.95
C GLN A 145 22.33 5.23 2.52
N LEU A 146 21.07 5.60 2.37
CA LEU A 146 20.47 6.03 1.11
C LEU A 146 20.65 7.54 0.90
N SER A 147 20.78 7.95 -0.35
CA SER A 147 20.79 9.35 -0.79
C SER A 147 19.86 9.53 -1.98
N LEU A 148 19.22 10.69 -2.10
CA LEU A 148 18.39 11.04 -3.25
C LEU A 148 19.27 11.17 -4.51
N ILE A 149 18.84 10.59 -5.64
CA ILE A 149 19.48 10.85 -6.93
C ILE A 149 18.96 12.18 -7.47
N GLU A 150 19.73 13.24 -7.24
CA GLU A 150 19.33 14.63 -7.55
C GLU A 150 19.07 14.92 -9.03
N ASN A 151 19.68 14.15 -9.93
CA ASN A 151 19.56 14.32 -11.39
C ASN A 151 18.52 13.38 -12.03
N ASP A 152 17.88 12.51 -11.26
CA ASP A 152 16.81 11.65 -11.77
C ASP A 152 15.46 12.36 -11.73
N GLU A 153 14.52 11.92 -12.56
CA GLU A 153 13.20 12.51 -12.63
C GLU A 153 12.40 12.26 -11.33
N ILE A 154 11.91 13.34 -10.72
CA ILE A 154 10.95 13.27 -9.61
C ILE A 154 9.54 13.49 -10.19
N ILE A 155 8.71 12.46 -10.11
CA ILE A 155 7.32 12.51 -10.59
C ILE A 155 6.42 12.99 -9.46
N VAL A 156 5.64 14.03 -9.71
CA VAL A 156 4.68 14.60 -8.77
C VAL A 156 3.27 14.44 -9.35
N GLU A 157 2.47 13.58 -8.73
CA GLU A 157 1.06 13.37 -9.09
C GLU A 157 0.15 14.07 -8.08
N ASP A 158 -0.67 15.00 -8.57
CA ASP A 158 -1.60 15.81 -7.79
C ASP A 158 -2.98 15.16 -7.73
N TYR A 159 -3.39 14.76 -6.52
CA TYR A 159 -4.67 14.12 -6.25
C TYR A 159 -5.78 15.14 -5.90
N GLY A 160 -5.48 16.43 -5.92
CA GLY A 160 -6.40 17.47 -5.46
C GLY A 160 -6.38 17.61 -3.93
N GLY A 161 -7.52 17.97 -3.35
CA GLY A 161 -7.65 18.32 -1.94
C GLY A 161 -8.32 19.68 -1.77
N GLU A 162 -8.57 20.07 -0.53
CA GLU A 162 -9.04 21.43 -0.22
C GLU A 162 -7.94 22.45 -0.53
N GLN A 163 -8.31 23.72 -0.74
CA GLN A 163 -7.34 24.77 -1.08
C GLN A 163 -6.25 24.95 0.01
N SER A 164 -6.59 24.62 1.26
CA SER A 164 -5.72 24.64 2.42
C SER A 164 -4.82 23.40 2.56
N GLU A 165 -5.13 22.29 1.89
CA GLU A 165 -4.35 21.05 2.01
C GLU A 165 -4.46 20.20 0.73
N ARG A 166 -3.39 20.22 -0.07
CA ARG A 166 -3.29 19.46 -1.32
C ARG A 166 -2.56 18.14 -1.08
N VAL A 167 -3.03 17.07 -1.72
CA VAL A 167 -2.46 15.73 -1.60
C VAL A 167 -1.62 15.40 -2.83
N TYR A 168 -0.37 15.01 -2.60
CA TYR A 168 0.56 14.64 -3.68
C TYR A 168 1.13 13.25 -3.47
N LYS A 169 1.30 12.52 -4.57
CA LYS A 169 2.18 11.36 -4.65
C LYS A 169 3.51 11.76 -5.27
N ILE A 170 4.59 11.46 -4.56
CA ILE A 170 5.95 11.76 -4.98
C ILE A 170 6.63 10.43 -5.31
N THR A 171 7.12 10.29 -6.54
CA THR A 171 7.96 9.15 -6.94
C THR A 171 9.38 9.65 -7.18
N PHE A 172 10.37 8.98 -6.59
CA PHE A 172 11.77 9.40 -6.58
C PHE A 172 12.71 8.19 -6.57
N SER A 173 13.99 8.42 -6.85
CA SER A 173 15.02 7.37 -6.87
C SER A 173 16.13 7.65 -5.88
N THR A 174 16.69 6.58 -5.30
CA THR A 174 17.81 6.65 -4.35
C THR A 174 19.02 5.86 -4.82
N THR A 175 20.18 6.25 -4.30
CA THR A 175 21.46 5.55 -4.40
C THR A 175 21.95 5.17 -2.99
N PRO A 176 22.64 4.03 -2.80
CA PRO A 176 22.97 3.00 -3.79
C PRO A 176 21.78 2.13 -4.19
N GLY A 177 21.93 1.42 -5.31
CA GLY A 177 20.97 0.42 -5.78
C GLY A 177 19.90 0.89 -6.76
N ASN A 178 19.89 2.18 -7.10
CA ASN A 178 18.91 2.81 -8.01
C ASN A 178 17.47 2.43 -7.59
N GLY A 179 17.20 2.46 -6.29
CA GLY A 179 15.89 2.08 -5.75
C GLY A 179 14.87 3.15 -6.11
N LYS A 180 13.76 2.76 -6.75
CA LYS A 180 12.67 3.68 -7.10
C LYS A 180 11.56 3.53 -6.07
N PHE A 181 11.20 4.61 -5.41
CA PHE A 181 10.25 4.63 -4.30
C PHE A 181 9.15 5.65 -4.54
N TRP A 182 8.07 5.55 -3.77
CA TRP A 182 7.07 6.60 -3.72
C TRP A 182 6.48 6.77 -2.33
N GLY A 183 5.86 7.92 -2.11
CA GLY A 183 5.10 8.23 -0.89
C GLY A 183 4.08 9.33 -1.13
N ILE A 184 3.16 9.48 -0.19
CA ILE A 184 2.10 10.48 -0.19
C ILE A 184 2.43 11.57 0.81
N ILE A 185 2.21 12.82 0.43
CA ILE A 185 2.29 13.98 1.31
C ILE A 185 0.99 14.79 1.26
N THR A 186 0.76 15.57 2.31
CA THR A 186 -0.01 16.80 2.19
C THR A 186 0.91 18.01 2.08
N TYR A 187 0.42 19.03 1.40
CA TYR A 187 1.08 20.33 1.26
C TYR A 187 0.06 21.43 1.48
N ASP A 188 0.35 22.30 2.44
CA ASP A 188 -0.40 23.52 2.70
C ASP A 188 0.31 24.69 1.99
N PRO A 189 -0.30 25.27 0.93
CA PRO A 189 0.32 26.37 0.18
C PRO A 189 0.47 27.66 0.99
N SER A 190 -0.33 27.85 2.05
CA SER A 190 -0.37 29.11 2.83
C SER A 190 0.87 29.30 3.69
N ASN A 191 1.42 28.21 4.23
CA ASN A 191 2.61 28.19 5.09
C ASN A 191 3.75 27.32 4.53
N GLN A 192 3.58 26.77 3.33
CA GLN A 192 4.53 25.86 2.65
C GLN A 192 4.87 24.60 3.45
N LYS A 193 3.97 24.15 4.34
CA LYS A 193 4.18 22.97 5.19
C LYS A 193 3.95 21.69 4.39
N ILE A 194 4.92 20.79 4.45
CA ILE A 194 4.82 19.42 3.92
C ILE A 194 4.60 18.47 5.11
N GLN A 195 3.63 17.56 4.99
CA GLN A 195 3.44 16.47 5.95
C GLN A 195 3.47 15.14 5.19
N ILE A 196 4.28 14.18 5.65
CA ILE A 196 4.31 12.84 5.08
C ILE A 196 3.10 12.06 5.62
N LEU A 197 2.22 11.59 4.73
CA LEU A 197 1.09 10.74 5.08
C LEU A 197 1.46 9.25 5.06
N SER A 198 2.35 8.86 4.14
CA SER A 198 2.73 7.46 4.01
C SER A 198 3.59 6.99 5.20
N PRO A 199 3.19 5.93 5.91
CA PRO A 199 3.98 5.39 7.02
C PRO A 199 5.24 4.66 6.55
N LYS A 200 5.24 4.16 5.31
CA LYS A 200 6.35 3.50 4.62
C LYS A 200 6.33 3.90 3.14
N PHE A 201 7.46 3.74 2.46
CA PHE A 201 7.64 4.14 1.06
C PHE A 201 7.84 2.90 0.18
N PRO A 202 6.83 2.45 -0.57
CA PRO A 202 6.96 1.21 -1.33
C PRO A 202 8.02 1.31 -2.44
N ARG A 203 8.81 0.25 -2.59
CA ARG A 203 9.80 0.12 -3.66
C ARG A 203 9.17 -0.44 -4.94
N LEU A 204 9.26 0.32 -6.03
CA LEU A 204 8.65 0.01 -7.33
C LEU A 204 9.48 -0.96 -8.18
N ASN A 205 10.79 -1.08 -7.93
CA ASN A 205 11.67 -1.94 -8.69
C ASN A 205 12.23 -3.12 -7.87
N LYS A 206 12.69 -4.16 -8.58
CA LYS A 206 13.22 -5.38 -7.96
C LYS A 206 14.45 -5.06 -7.11
N TYR A 207 14.50 -5.65 -5.91
CA TYR A 207 15.56 -5.40 -4.93
C TYR A 207 16.16 -6.67 -4.33
N GLU A 208 15.68 -7.84 -4.75
CA GLU A 208 16.00 -9.12 -4.13
C GLU A 208 17.50 -9.37 -3.96
N PHE A 209 18.29 -9.14 -5.01
CA PHE A 209 19.73 -9.34 -4.98
C PHE A 209 20.44 -8.29 -4.12
N GLN A 210 19.95 -7.05 -4.13
CA GLN A 210 20.55 -5.93 -3.41
C GLN A 210 20.31 -5.98 -1.90
N ALA A 211 19.22 -6.61 -1.46
CA ALA A 211 18.80 -6.67 -0.06
C ALA A 211 18.95 -8.06 0.57
N ARG A 212 19.79 -8.94 0.00
CA ARG A 212 19.96 -10.33 0.47
C ARG A 212 20.27 -10.43 1.95
N CYS A 213 21.14 -9.57 2.48
CA CYS A 213 21.50 -9.48 3.88
C CYS A 213 20.26 -9.20 4.77
N ALA A 214 19.43 -8.20 4.43
CA ALA A 214 18.21 -7.87 5.17
C ALA A 214 17.16 -9.00 5.09
N LYS A 215 17.05 -9.68 3.93
CA LYS A 215 16.18 -10.86 3.77
C LYS A 215 16.63 -12.03 4.65
N LYS A 216 17.94 -12.29 4.75
CA LYS A 216 18.51 -13.36 5.61
C LYS A 216 18.12 -13.18 7.07
N VAL A 217 18.11 -11.93 7.56
CA VAL A 217 17.70 -11.60 8.95
C VAL A 217 16.19 -11.36 9.11
N LYS A 218 15.39 -11.65 8.05
CA LYS A 218 13.94 -11.48 8.03
C LYS A 218 13.52 -10.07 8.51
N SER A 219 14.17 -9.04 7.97
CA SER A 219 13.80 -7.65 8.23
C SER A 219 12.70 -7.20 7.27
N ASP A 220 11.74 -6.46 7.83
CA ASP A 220 10.69 -5.72 7.10
C ASP A 220 11.25 -4.51 6.32
N LEU A 221 12.49 -4.08 6.61
CA LEU A 221 13.19 -2.99 5.91
C LEU A 221 13.98 -3.47 4.68
N ALA A 222 13.78 -4.72 4.25
CA ALA A 222 14.49 -5.28 3.10
C ALA A 222 14.26 -4.47 1.80
N SER A 223 13.12 -3.80 1.64
CA SER A 223 12.87 -2.93 0.48
C SER A 223 13.80 -1.72 0.44
N TYR A 224 14.18 -1.16 1.59
CA TYR A 224 15.06 0.01 1.69
C TYR A 224 16.53 -0.39 1.65
N CYS A 225 16.84 -1.60 2.11
CA CYS A 225 18.21 -2.04 2.25
C CYS A 225 18.93 -2.20 0.90
N TYR A 226 20.11 -1.60 0.83
CA TYR A 226 21.18 -2.01 -0.07
C TYR A 226 22.30 -2.60 0.79
N CYS A 227 22.69 -3.85 0.57
CA CYS A 227 23.68 -4.51 1.40
C CYS A 227 25.07 -3.88 1.25
N ASN A 228 25.71 -3.60 2.38
CA ASN A 228 27.09 -3.17 2.42
C ASN A 228 27.99 -4.25 1.80
N SER A 229 29.03 -3.84 1.08
CA SER A 229 30.01 -4.74 0.41
C SER A 229 30.79 -5.66 1.35
N TRP A 230 30.61 -5.52 2.66
CA TRP A 230 31.25 -6.30 3.71
C TRP A 230 30.44 -7.55 4.14
N PHE A 231 29.32 -7.86 3.47
CA PHE A 231 28.39 -8.97 3.79
C PHE A 231 27.83 -9.71 2.55
#